data_AF-H5SMS6-F1
#
_entry.id   AF-H5SMS6-F1
#
_cell.length_a   1.000
_cell.length_b   1.000
_cell.length_c   1.000
_cell.angle_alpha   90.00
_cell.angle_beta   90.00
_cell.angle_gamma   90.00
#
_symmetry.space_group_name_H-M   'P 1'
#
loop_
_entity.id
_entity.type
_entity.pdbx_description
1 polymer ?
#
loop_
_entity_poly.entity_id
_entity_poly.type
_entity_poly.pdbx_seq_one_letter_code
_entity_poly.pdbx_strand_id
1 'polypeptide(L)'
;MLKHRFPHQKKQPVQPQHKKGKRQTEKGMRKGELGPTHPSKVQRVSPKPYLCYMSRVEIVLLYGNAEEKACFTPARAILEQMGISFREEALPTQPSLAHLRQTLEAIGQSICIWAAGASAYLLPVLAASMARTQPLVVIPCPSEHVPAPYLETLFEAVRGYPIAFTQPGDAEAATLLSVHFLATRHPSYADILQAYLQKRSLQPA
;
A
#
# COMPACT_ATOMS: atom_id res chain seq x y z
N MET A 1 42.85 -0.12 33.78
CA MET A 1 42.56 -1.45 34.36
C MET A 1 41.23 -1.38 35.07
N LEU A 2 40.19 -2.06 34.58
CA LEU A 2 39.26 -2.89 35.39
C LEU A 2 38.33 -3.61 34.41
N LYS A 3 38.45 -4.94 34.39
CA LYS A 3 37.66 -5.87 33.58
C LYS A 3 36.46 -6.30 34.42
N HIS A 4 35.24 -6.17 33.90
CA HIS A 4 34.13 -7.00 34.37
C HIS A 4 33.67 -7.93 33.24
N ARG A 5 33.93 -9.22 33.47
CA ARG A 5 33.52 -10.38 32.68
C ARG A 5 32.29 -11.03 33.33
N PHE A 6 31.57 -11.77 32.47
CA PHE A 6 30.72 -12.96 32.69
C PHE A 6 29.20 -12.75 32.72
N PRO A 7 28.39 -13.75 32.31
CA PRO A 7 28.68 -14.90 31.44
C PRO A 7 27.63 -15.16 30.31
N HIS A 8 28.08 -15.94 29.33
CA HIS A 8 27.28 -16.63 28.33
C HIS A 8 26.21 -17.56 28.93
N GLN A 9 24.98 -17.54 28.39
CA GLN A 9 24.07 -18.69 28.44
C GLN A 9 24.02 -19.39 27.08
N LYS A 10 24.13 -20.72 27.15
CA LYS A 10 24.20 -21.68 26.05
C LYS A 10 22.80 -21.97 25.48
N LYS A 11 22.73 -22.09 24.15
CA LYS A 11 21.64 -22.69 23.37
C LYS A 11 21.40 -24.16 23.74
N GLN A 12 20.16 -24.61 23.70
CA GLN A 12 19.81 -25.95 23.22
C GLN A 12 18.47 -25.96 22.44
N PRO A 13 18.28 -26.91 21.51
CA PRO A 13 17.37 -26.79 20.37
C PRO A 13 16.06 -27.58 20.56
N VAL A 14 14.99 -27.15 19.88
CA VAL A 14 13.75 -27.94 19.73
C VAL A 14 13.65 -28.38 18.27
N GLN A 15 13.69 -29.70 18.05
CA GLN A 15 13.48 -30.36 16.76
C GLN A 15 12.00 -30.74 16.54
N PRO A 16 11.58 -30.97 15.29
CA PRO A 16 10.17 -31.01 14.87
C PRO A 16 9.56 -32.42 14.94
N GLN A 17 8.25 -32.51 15.20
CA GLN A 17 7.51 -33.77 15.09
C GLN A 17 6.77 -33.87 13.75
N HIS A 18 7.26 -34.75 12.89
CA HIS A 18 6.52 -35.38 11.79
C HIS A 18 5.60 -36.48 12.34
N LYS A 19 4.33 -36.50 11.93
CA LYS A 19 3.49 -37.71 11.97
C LYS A 19 3.18 -38.18 10.54
N LYS A 20 3.67 -39.39 10.23
CA LYS A 20 3.31 -40.24 9.09
C LYS A 20 2.14 -41.15 9.45
N GLY A 21 1.38 -41.54 8.43
CA GLY A 21 0.51 -42.74 8.41
C GLY A 21 -0.98 -42.40 8.25
N LYS A 22 -1.78 -43.04 7.40
CA LYS A 22 -1.67 -44.30 6.66
C LYS A 22 -2.58 -44.25 5.41
N ARG A 23 -2.17 -44.95 4.35
CA ARG A 23 -3.00 -45.42 3.21
C ARG A 23 -3.71 -46.73 3.59
N GLN A 24 -4.91 -46.95 3.06
CA GLN A 24 -5.57 -48.24 2.70
C GLN A 24 -6.83 -47.85 1.88
N THR A 25 -6.96 -48.17 0.57
CA THR A 25 -7.57 -49.37 -0.08
C THR A 25 -9.02 -49.59 0.38
N GLU A 26 -10.09 -49.74 -0.42
CA GLU A 26 -10.39 -50.62 -1.59
C GLU A 26 -11.60 -50.04 -2.39
N LYS A 27 -11.62 -50.07 -3.73
CA LYS A 27 -12.28 -51.07 -4.61
C LYS A 27 -13.76 -51.39 -4.29
N GLY A 28 -14.66 -51.01 -5.19
CA GLY A 28 -16.06 -51.46 -5.20
C GLY A 28 -16.84 -51.00 -6.43
N MET A 29 -16.88 -51.85 -7.46
CA MET A 29 -17.55 -51.66 -8.75
C MET A 29 -18.96 -52.28 -8.69
N ARG A 30 -20.01 -51.55 -9.08
CA ARG A 30 -21.29 -52.14 -9.54
C ARG A 30 -21.88 -51.33 -10.70
N LYS A 31 -22.14 -52.05 -11.79
CA LYS A 31 -22.89 -51.64 -12.99
C LYS A 31 -24.40 -51.68 -12.69
N GLY A 32 -25.17 -50.80 -13.33
CA GLY A 32 -26.62 -50.82 -13.39
C GLY A 32 -27.10 -49.83 -14.46
N GLU A 33 -27.98 -50.28 -15.34
CA GLU A 33 -28.28 -49.78 -16.68
C GLU A 33 -29.39 -48.68 -16.74
N LEU A 34 -29.60 -48.19 -17.99
CA LEU A 34 -30.83 -47.63 -18.60
C LEU A 34 -30.82 -46.10 -18.89
N GLY A 35 -30.81 -45.74 -20.18
CA GLY A 35 -31.21 -44.41 -20.70
C GLY A 35 -32.72 -44.38 -21.04
N PRO A 36 -33.21 -43.49 -21.93
CA PRO A 36 -32.72 -42.16 -22.37
C PRO A 36 -33.75 -41.05 -22.02
N THR A 37 -33.39 -39.75 -22.16
CA THR A 37 -34.27 -38.66 -22.69
C THR A 37 -33.74 -37.25 -22.39
N HIS A 38 -33.95 -36.39 -23.39
CA HIS A 38 -33.87 -34.92 -23.45
C HIS A 38 -32.50 -34.21 -23.60
N PRO A 39 -32.36 -33.35 -24.63
CA PRO A 39 -31.23 -32.43 -24.74
C PRO A 39 -31.43 -31.30 -23.74
N SER A 40 -30.71 -31.37 -22.61
CA SER A 40 -30.55 -30.21 -21.74
C SER A 40 -29.82 -29.14 -22.53
N LYS A 41 -30.54 -28.07 -22.91
CA LYS A 41 -29.93 -26.81 -23.32
C LYS A 41 -28.91 -26.43 -22.25
N VAL A 42 -27.62 -26.64 -22.54
CA VAL A 42 -26.54 -26.04 -21.78
C VAL A 42 -26.63 -24.55 -22.06
N GLN A 43 -27.46 -23.88 -21.27
CA GLN A 43 -27.40 -22.44 -21.17
C GLN A 43 -25.99 -22.17 -20.62
N ARG A 44 -25.09 -21.74 -21.51
CA ARG A 44 -23.87 -21.04 -21.09
C ARG A 44 -24.36 -19.82 -20.34
N VAL A 45 -24.57 -19.99 -19.04
CA VAL A 45 -24.56 -18.88 -18.11
C VAL A 45 -23.12 -18.43 -18.13
N SER A 46 -22.80 -17.52 -19.05
CA SER A 46 -21.61 -16.70 -18.92
C SER A 46 -21.68 -16.12 -17.52
N PRO A 47 -20.75 -16.43 -16.60
CA PRO A 47 -20.67 -15.63 -15.41
C PRO A 47 -20.25 -14.25 -15.92
N LYS A 48 -21.20 -13.32 -16.01
CA LYS A 48 -20.86 -11.92 -15.88
C LYS A 48 -20.10 -11.87 -14.55
N PRO A 49 -18.80 -11.51 -14.52
CA PRO A 49 -18.18 -11.27 -13.26
C PRO A 49 -18.93 -10.05 -12.71
N TYR A 50 -19.89 -10.32 -11.82
CA TYR A 50 -20.32 -9.34 -10.84
C TYR A 50 -19.08 -9.11 -10.00
N LEU A 51 -18.19 -8.28 -10.54
CA LEU A 51 -17.21 -7.52 -9.81
C LEU A 51 -18.06 -6.57 -8.96
N CYS A 52 -18.66 -7.12 -7.91
CA CYS A 52 -19.07 -6.34 -6.76
C CYS A 52 -17.76 -5.84 -6.18
N TYR A 53 -17.27 -4.77 -6.80
CA TYR A 53 -16.10 -4.02 -6.40
C TYR A 53 -16.55 -3.38 -5.10
N MET A 54 -16.40 -4.10 -3.99
CA MET A 54 -16.20 -3.44 -2.71
C MET A 54 -15.03 -2.53 -2.98
N SER A 55 -15.32 -1.23 -3.21
CA SER A 55 -14.39 -0.26 -3.74
C SER A 55 -13.28 -0.08 -2.73
N ARG A 56 -12.30 -0.98 -2.79
CA ARG A 56 -11.08 -0.88 -2.02
C ARG A 56 -10.34 0.27 -2.67
N VAL A 57 -10.35 1.38 -1.96
CA VAL A 57 -9.50 2.52 -2.27
C VAL A 57 -8.06 2.02 -2.39
N GLU A 58 -7.43 2.29 -3.53
CA GLU A 58 -6.06 1.83 -3.80
C GLU A 58 -5.03 2.81 -3.26
N ILE A 59 -5.35 4.11 -3.30
CA ILE A 59 -4.47 5.19 -2.87
C ILE A 59 -5.17 6.11 -1.86
N VAL A 60 -4.48 6.46 -0.79
CA VAL A 60 -4.95 7.43 0.21
C VAL A 60 -4.03 8.65 0.18
N LEU A 61 -4.64 9.82 -0.03
CA LEU A 61 -3.97 11.11 -0.05
C LEU A 61 -4.11 11.76 1.34
N LEU A 62 -3.01 11.83 2.09
CA LEU A 62 -2.94 12.39 3.44
C LEU A 62 -2.57 13.87 3.39
N TYR A 63 -3.21 14.69 4.19
CA TYR A 63 -2.89 16.12 4.35
C TYR A 63 -3.28 16.59 5.74
N GLY A 64 -2.62 17.59 6.30
CA GLY A 64 -3.00 18.24 7.56
C GLY A 64 -3.69 19.58 7.41
N ASN A 65 -3.50 20.29 6.30
CA ASN A 65 -4.14 21.58 6.05
C ASN A 65 -4.57 21.80 4.58
N ALA A 66 -5.17 22.96 4.29
CA ALA A 66 -5.68 23.29 2.96
C ALA A 66 -4.56 23.45 1.91
N GLU A 67 -3.39 23.96 2.29
CA GLU A 67 -2.23 24.15 1.39
C GLU A 67 -1.68 22.79 0.95
N GLU A 68 -1.49 21.87 1.89
CA GLU A 68 -1.08 20.49 1.63
C GLU A 68 -2.13 19.77 0.76
N LYS A 69 -3.43 19.99 1.03
CA LYS A 69 -4.51 19.44 0.19
C LYS A 69 -4.47 19.97 -1.25
N ALA A 70 -4.10 21.25 -1.45
CA ALA A 70 -4.00 21.86 -2.77
C ALA A 70 -2.86 21.24 -3.60
N CYS A 71 -1.80 20.76 -2.95
CA CYS A 71 -0.68 20.06 -3.59
C CYS A 71 -1.12 18.84 -4.40
N PHE A 72 -2.26 18.21 -4.05
CA PHE A 72 -2.76 17.02 -4.75
C PHE A 72 -3.44 17.29 -6.09
N THR A 73 -3.50 18.54 -6.57
CA THR A 73 -4.16 18.85 -7.85
C THR A 73 -3.63 18.01 -9.03
N PRO A 74 -2.30 17.89 -9.24
CA PRO A 74 -1.75 17.01 -10.28
C PRO A 74 -2.06 15.53 -10.00
N ALA A 75 -1.96 15.10 -8.74
CA ALA A 75 -2.21 13.71 -8.35
C ALA A 75 -3.64 13.27 -8.69
N ARG A 76 -4.66 14.07 -8.35
CA ARG A 76 -6.07 13.80 -8.68
C ARG A 76 -6.26 13.60 -10.18
N ALA A 77 -5.73 14.54 -10.98
CA ALA A 77 -5.88 14.49 -12.43
C ALA A 77 -5.30 13.20 -13.02
N ILE A 78 -4.14 12.75 -12.53
CA ILE A 78 -3.49 11.52 -13.01
C ILE A 78 -4.27 10.29 -12.58
N LEU A 79 -4.69 10.23 -11.31
CA LEU A 79 -5.45 9.09 -10.77
C LEU A 79 -6.81 8.93 -11.47
N GLU A 80 -7.51 10.04 -11.70
CA GLU A 80 -8.77 10.08 -12.46
C GLU A 80 -8.57 9.63 -13.92
N GLN A 81 -7.52 10.11 -14.59
CA GLN A 81 -7.17 9.69 -15.95
C GLN A 81 -6.86 8.19 -16.05
N MET A 82 -6.23 7.62 -15.02
CA MET A 82 -5.90 6.20 -14.95
C MET A 82 -7.06 5.33 -14.46
N GLY A 83 -8.14 5.93 -13.94
CA GLY A 83 -9.26 5.21 -13.34
C GLY A 83 -8.90 4.49 -12.03
N ILE A 84 -7.89 4.98 -11.30
CA ILE A 84 -7.44 4.42 -10.03
C ILE A 84 -8.25 5.05 -8.90
N SER A 85 -8.79 4.23 -8.01
CA SER A 85 -9.58 4.66 -6.87
C SER A 85 -8.70 5.29 -5.78
N PHE A 86 -9.08 6.49 -5.37
CA PHE A 86 -8.40 7.19 -4.28
C PHE A 86 -9.40 7.87 -3.33
N ARG A 87 -8.93 8.17 -2.12
CA ARG A 87 -9.62 9.06 -1.19
C ARG A 87 -8.65 10.02 -0.55
N GLU A 88 -9.16 11.13 -0.07
CA GLU A 88 -8.40 12.13 0.68
C GLU A 88 -8.77 12.04 2.16
N GLU A 89 -7.75 12.00 3.02
CA GLU A 89 -7.91 11.85 4.46
C GLU A 89 -7.13 12.95 5.17
N ALA A 90 -7.81 13.72 6.03
CA ALA A 90 -7.17 14.74 6.83
C ALA A 90 -6.49 14.10 8.05
N LEU A 91 -5.23 14.47 8.29
CA LEU A 91 -4.51 14.14 9.51
C LEU A 91 -5.04 15.01 10.66
N PRO A 92 -5.19 14.44 11.87
CA PRO A 92 -5.68 15.19 13.02
C PRO A 92 -4.70 16.29 13.42
N THR A 93 -5.22 17.50 13.67
CA THR A 93 -4.42 18.66 14.12
C THR A 93 -3.77 18.41 15.48
N GLN A 94 -4.42 17.65 16.35
CA GLN A 94 -3.89 17.19 17.64
C GLN A 94 -3.94 15.65 17.67
N PRO A 95 -2.93 14.97 17.11
CA PRO A 95 -2.91 13.52 17.09
C PRO A 95 -2.85 12.95 18.51
N SER A 96 -3.79 12.07 18.86
CA SER A 96 -3.49 11.04 19.85
C SER A 96 -2.92 9.82 19.15
N LEU A 97 -2.03 9.06 19.81
CA LEU A 97 -1.54 7.80 19.26
C LEU A 97 -2.68 6.84 18.90
N ALA A 98 -3.78 6.88 19.66
CA ALA A 98 -4.97 6.10 19.38
C ALA A 98 -5.65 6.53 18.06
N HIS A 99 -5.83 7.84 17.84
CA HIS A 99 -6.40 8.36 16.59
C HIS A 99 -5.52 8.02 15.38
N LEU A 100 -4.20 8.26 15.47
CA LEU A 100 -3.29 7.93 14.37
C LEU A 100 -3.34 6.43 14.04
N ARG A 101 -3.36 5.57 15.04
CA ARG A 101 -3.50 4.12 14.83
C ARG A 101 -4.81 3.77 14.13
N GLN A 102 -5.93 4.35 14.56
CA GLN A 102 -7.22 4.11 13.93
C GLN A 102 -7.23 4.57 12.47
N THR A 103 -6.65 5.74 12.16
CA THR A 103 -6.49 6.22 10.78
C THR A 103 -5.65 5.24 9.95
N LEU A 104 -4.50 4.79 10.49
CA LEU A 104 -3.63 3.83 9.81
C LEU A 104 -4.29 2.46 9.60
N GLU A 105 -5.08 1.98 10.57
CA GLU A 105 -5.86 0.75 10.44
C GLU A 105 -6.93 0.88 9.35
N ALA A 106 -7.61 2.04 9.26
CA ALA A 106 -8.59 2.33 8.22
C ALA A 106 -8.00 2.47 6.81
N ILE A 107 -6.73 2.87 6.71
CA ILE A 107 -5.98 2.88 5.44
C ILE A 107 -5.76 1.45 4.94
N GLY A 108 -5.60 0.48 5.84
CA GLY A 108 -5.47 -0.92 5.49
C GLY A 108 -4.21 -1.17 4.67
N GLN A 109 -4.37 -1.71 3.45
CA GLN A 109 -3.25 -1.99 2.54
C GLN A 109 -3.07 -0.94 1.43
N SER A 110 -3.89 0.11 1.42
CA SER A 110 -3.87 1.16 0.38
C SER A 110 -2.56 1.93 0.40
N ILE A 111 -1.98 2.33 -0.73
CA ILE A 111 -0.73 3.10 -0.75
C ILE A 111 -1.00 4.53 -0.27
N CYS A 112 -0.11 5.07 0.57
CA CYS A 112 -0.26 6.43 1.09
C CYS A 112 0.61 7.40 0.31
N ILE A 113 0.01 8.52 -0.10
CA ILE A 113 0.74 9.72 -0.55
C ILE A 113 0.45 10.81 0.46
N TRP A 114 1.47 11.46 1.00
CA TRP A 114 1.30 12.51 1.99
C TRP A 114 1.96 13.81 1.54
N ALA A 115 1.17 14.87 1.42
CA ALA A 115 1.66 16.23 1.31
C ALA A 115 2.07 16.75 2.70
N ALA A 116 3.37 16.87 2.94
CA ALA A 116 3.96 17.16 4.24
C ALA A 116 4.62 18.55 4.26
N GLY A 117 3.91 19.52 4.81
CA GLY A 117 4.36 20.85 5.19
C GLY A 117 4.22 21.03 6.69
N ALA A 118 3.20 21.79 7.13
CA ALA A 118 2.91 22.00 8.55
C ALA A 118 2.62 20.71 9.32
N SER A 119 2.12 19.66 8.66
CA SER A 119 1.88 18.36 9.28
C SER A 119 3.13 17.49 9.41
N ALA A 120 4.26 17.87 8.80
CA ALA A 120 5.47 17.04 8.74
C ALA A 120 6.02 16.63 10.12
N TYR A 121 5.70 17.37 11.19
CA TYR A 121 6.05 16.99 12.56
C TYR A 121 5.50 15.60 12.97
N LEU A 122 4.45 15.11 12.30
CA LEU A 122 3.86 13.79 12.51
C LEU A 122 4.71 12.66 11.95
N LEU A 123 5.68 12.97 11.09
CA LEU A 123 6.40 11.97 10.30
C LEU A 123 7.11 10.92 11.15
N PRO A 124 7.81 11.25 12.25
CA PRO A 124 8.41 10.24 13.12
C PRO A 124 7.39 9.28 13.75
N VAL A 125 6.24 9.81 14.17
CA VAL A 125 5.18 9.01 14.80
C VAL A 125 4.50 8.12 13.77
N LEU A 126 4.21 8.65 12.57
CA LEU A 126 3.66 7.88 11.46
C LEU A 126 4.62 6.78 11.01
N ALA A 127 5.90 7.11 10.81
CA ALA A 127 6.94 6.15 10.43
C ALA A 127 7.02 4.98 11.42
N ALA A 128 6.98 5.26 12.73
CA ALA A 128 7.01 4.26 13.78
C ALA A 128 5.72 3.43 13.89
N SER A 129 4.57 4.01 13.52
CA SER A 129 3.25 3.38 13.69
C SER A 129 2.79 2.59 12.46
N MET A 130 3.28 2.94 11.27
CA MET A 130 2.93 2.27 10.03
C MET A 130 3.52 0.86 9.96
N ALA A 131 2.76 -0.07 9.38
CA ALA A 131 3.28 -1.40 9.10
C ALA A 131 4.48 -1.31 8.15
N ARG A 132 5.54 -2.09 8.38
CA ARG A 132 6.78 -2.02 7.56
C ARG A 132 6.57 -2.28 6.07
N THR A 133 5.48 -2.96 5.71
CA THR A 133 5.13 -3.32 4.33
C THR A 133 4.18 -2.30 3.67
N GLN A 134 3.76 -1.27 4.41
CA GLN A 134 2.80 -0.28 3.96
C GLN A 134 3.55 0.86 3.24
N PRO A 135 3.41 1.01 1.91
CA PRO A 135 4.14 2.04 1.19
C PRO A 135 3.64 3.44 1.56
N LEU A 136 4.59 4.33 1.83
CA LEU A 136 4.37 5.75 2.07
C LEU A 136 5.27 6.57 1.15
N VAL A 137 4.66 7.44 0.36
CA VAL A 137 5.33 8.45 -0.46
C VAL A 137 5.05 9.82 0.13
N VAL A 138 6.08 10.61 0.40
CA VAL A 138 5.98 11.94 0.98
C VAL A 138 6.34 13.00 -0.07
N ILE A 139 5.47 14.00 -0.20
CA ILE A 139 5.68 15.21 -0.99
C ILE A 139 6.02 16.33 -0.01
N PRO A 140 7.24 16.86 -0.01
CA PRO A 140 7.58 18.02 0.81
C PRO A 140 6.79 19.24 0.33
N CYS A 141 6.11 19.94 1.24
CA CYS A 141 5.35 21.14 0.94
C CYS A 141 5.89 22.32 1.77
N PRO A 142 7.04 22.90 1.40
CA PRO A 142 7.61 24.02 2.13
C PRO A 142 6.70 25.25 2.03
N SER A 143 6.63 26.01 3.12
CA SER A 143 5.91 27.28 3.20
C SER A 143 6.75 28.31 3.98
N GLU A 144 6.30 29.56 4.05
CA GLU A 144 6.99 30.60 4.82
C GLU A 144 7.18 30.21 6.31
N HIS A 145 6.19 29.53 6.89
CA HIS A 145 6.25 29.06 8.27
C HIS A 145 7.01 27.74 8.44
N VAL A 146 7.16 26.97 7.37
CA VAL A 146 7.76 25.63 7.38
C VAL A 146 8.77 25.55 6.23
N PRO A 147 9.97 26.13 6.41
CA PRO A 147 10.94 26.24 5.33
C PRO A 147 11.56 24.89 4.99
N ALA A 148 12.06 24.73 3.77
CA ALA A 148 12.63 23.46 3.30
C ALA A 148 13.72 22.86 4.22
N PRO A 149 14.68 23.64 4.79
CA PRO A 149 15.69 23.07 5.70
C PRO A 149 15.10 22.45 6.97
N TYR A 150 13.95 22.95 7.43
CA TYR A 150 13.24 22.37 8.57
C TYR A 150 12.61 21.02 8.20
N LEU A 151 11.99 20.93 7.02
CA LEU A 151 11.46 19.66 6.50
C LEU A 151 12.57 18.63 6.31
N GLU A 152 13.70 19.02 5.73
CA GLU A 152 14.87 18.15 5.58
C GLU A 152 15.32 17.58 6.92
N THR A 153 15.40 18.40 7.98
CA THR A 153 15.75 17.94 9.34
C THR A 153 14.76 16.89 9.88
N LEU A 154 13.45 17.06 9.64
CA LEU A 154 12.46 16.06 10.03
C LEU A 154 12.60 14.76 9.22
N PHE A 155 12.96 14.87 7.95
CA PHE A 155 13.17 13.71 7.08
C PHE A 155 14.43 12.93 7.48
N GLU A 156 15.46 13.62 7.98
CA GLU A 156 16.64 12.98 8.57
C GLU A 156 16.27 12.06 9.74
N ALA A 157 15.33 12.49 10.60
CA ALA A 157 14.93 11.75 11.79
C ALA A 157 14.25 10.40 11.47
N VAL A 158 13.76 10.22 10.24
CA VAL A 158 13.13 8.98 9.78
C VAL A 158 13.98 8.21 8.79
N ARG A 159 15.27 8.54 8.64
CA ARG A 159 16.20 7.69 7.90
C ARG A 159 16.23 6.30 8.51
N GLY A 160 16.03 5.28 7.67
CA GLY A 160 15.94 3.88 8.08
C GLY A 160 14.52 3.32 8.08
N TYR A 161 13.49 4.18 8.01
CA TYR A 161 12.13 3.76 7.68
C TYR A 161 11.95 3.66 6.16
N PRO A 162 11.12 2.73 5.66
CA PRO A 162 10.88 2.54 4.22
C PRO A 162 9.93 3.61 3.66
N ILE A 163 10.39 4.86 3.65
CA ILE A 163 9.62 6.02 3.21
C ILE A 163 10.27 6.59 1.95
N ALA A 164 9.47 6.79 0.91
CA ALA A 164 9.92 7.45 -0.31
C ALA A 164 9.64 8.95 -0.22
N PHE A 165 10.61 9.78 -0.61
CA PHE A 165 10.46 11.23 -0.70
C PHE A 165 10.56 11.66 -2.16
N THR A 166 9.76 12.67 -2.52
CA THR A 166 9.79 13.31 -3.83
C THR A 166 10.39 14.71 -3.74
N GLN A 167 10.53 15.39 -4.89
CA GLN A 167 10.90 16.80 -4.89
C GLN A 167 9.78 17.65 -4.24
N PRO A 168 10.12 18.82 -3.68
CA PRO A 168 9.12 19.71 -3.11
C PRO A 168 7.99 20.03 -4.10
N GLY A 169 6.74 19.81 -3.69
CA GLY A 169 5.55 20.04 -4.50
C GLY A 169 5.30 19.04 -5.64
N ASP A 170 6.15 18.03 -5.83
CA ASP A 170 6.07 17.09 -6.95
C ASP A 170 5.05 15.96 -6.70
N ALA A 171 3.77 16.34 -6.67
CA ALA A 171 2.67 15.41 -6.50
C ALA A 171 2.53 14.43 -7.68
N GLU A 172 3.04 14.80 -8.85
CA GLU A 172 3.03 13.97 -10.04
C GLU A 172 3.98 12.78 -9.89
N ALA A 173 5.26 13.01 -9.57
CA ALA A 173 6.21 11.93 -9.33
C ALA A 173 5.73 11.02 -8.19
N ALA A 174 5.14 11.61 -7.14
CA ALA A 174 4.61 10.84 -6.03
C ALA A 174 3.47 9.90 -6.45
N THR A 175 2.61 10.37 -7.35
CA THR A 175 1.52 9.59 -7.92
C THR A 175 2.05 8.47 -8.79
N LEU A 176 2.97 8.76 -9.71
CA LEU A 176 3.56 7.75 -10.59
C LEU A 176 4.30 6.66 -9.82
N LEU A 177 5.05 7.03 -8.78
CA LEU A 177 5.70 6.08 -7.89
C LEU A 177 4.68 5.20 -7.14
N SER A 178 3.57 5.78 -6.70
CA SER A 178 2.50 5.04 -6.04
C SER A 178 1.81 4.05 -6.97
N VAL A 179 1.57 4.43 -8.23
CA VAL A 179 1.05 3.49 -9.24
C VAL A 179 2.07 2.40 -9.55
N HIS A 180 3.38 2.72 -9.54
CA HIS A 180 4.42 1.71 -9.65
C HIS A 180 4.38 0.70 -8.48
N PHE A 181 4.16 1.16 -7.24
CA PHE A 181 3.93 0.26 -6.12
C PHE A 181 2.66 -0.61 -6.30
N LEU A 182 1.57 -0.07 -6.86
CA LEU A 182 0.41 -0.89 -7.23
C LEU A 182 0.78 -1.97 -8.27
N ALA A 183 1.59 -1.62 -9.27
CA ALA A 183 2.04 -2.55 -10.31
C ALA A 183 2.83 -3.74 -9.75
N THR A 184 3.57 -3.55 -8.65
CA THR A 184 4.24 -4.67 -7.96
C THR A 184 3.27 -5.67 -7.33
N ARG A 185 2.03 -5.25 -7.06
CA ARG A 185 1.00 -6.08 -6.43
C ARG A 185 0.07 -6.73 -7.46
N HIS A 186 -0.20 -6.04 -8.56
CA HIS A 186 -1.07 -6.54 -9.62
C HIS A 186 -0.63 -6.06 -11.01
N PRO A 187 -0.43 -6.96 -11.99
CA PRO A 187 0.09 -6.62 -13.31
C PRO A 187 -0.74 -5.58 -14.09
N SER A 188 -2.06 -5.51 -13.88
CA SER A 188 -2.91 -4.55 -14.62
C SER A 188 -2.52 -3.09 -14.41
N TYR A 189 -1.94 -2.71 -13.25
CA TYR A 189 -1.47 -1.34 -13.05
C TYR A 189 -0.18 -1.07 -13.81
N ALA A 190 0.61 -2.09 -14.14
CA ALA A 190 1.78 -1.93 -15.01
C ALA A 190 1.32 -1.52 -16.41
N ASP A 191 0.28 -2.16 -16.94
CA ASP A 191 -0.30 -1.83 -18.25
C ASP A 191 -0.88 -0.40 -18.26
N ILE A 192 -1.62 -0.03 -17.21
CA ILE A 192 -2.16 1.34 -17.04
C ILE A 192 -1.05 2.38 -17.00
N LEU A 193 0.00 2.13 -16.21
CA LEU A 193 1.13 3.03 -16.07
C LEU A 193 1.90 3.18 -17.39
N GLN A 194 2.15 2.07 -18.10
CA GLN A 194 2.82 2.08 -19.39
C GLN A 194 2.01 2.86 -20.43
N ALA A 195 0.70 2.61 -20.53
CA ALA A 195 -0.18 3.34 -21.45
C ALA A 195 -0.17 4.85 -21.16
N TYR A 196 -0.20 5.24 -19.88
CA TYR A 196 -0.10 6.63 -19.47
C TYR A 196 1.24 7.27 -19.88
N LEU A 197 2.37 6.62 -19.58
CA LEU A 197 3.71 7.14 -19.89
C LEU A 197 3.96 7.24 -21.39
N GLN A 198 3.46 6.29 -22.19
CA GLN A 198 3.54 6.34 -23.65
C GLN A 198 2.76 7.52 -24.23
N LYS A 199 1.55 7.77 -23.74
CA LYS A 199 0.74 8.93 -24.13
C LYS A 199 1.40 10.25 -23.75
N ARG A 200 2.13 10.26 -22.63
CA ARG A 200 2.74 11.48 -22.09
C ARG A 200 4.05 11.88 -22.77
N SER A 201 4.72 10.94 -23.45
CA SER A 201 6.06 11.11 -24.04
C SER A 201 6.97 11.94 -23.12
N LEU A 202 7.60 11.28 -22.14
CA LEU A 202 8.53 11.87 -21.15
C LEU A 202 9.31 13.05 -21.76
N GLN A 203 8.83 14.28 -21.56
CA GLN A 203 9.60 15.45 -21.93
C GLN A 203 10.70 15.56 -20.88
N PRO A 204 11.99 15.55 -21.27
CA PRO A 204 13.04 15.86 -20.31
C PRO A 204 12.82 17.27 -19.79
N ALA A 205 12.88 17.41 -18.46
CA ALA A 205 12.82 18.69 -17.76
C ALA A 205 13.95 19.63 -18.18
#